data_AF-D6TL85-F1
#
_entry.id   AF-D6TL85-F1
#
_cell.length_a   1.000
_cell.length_b   1.000
_cell.length_c   1.000
_cell.angle_alpha   90.00
_cell.angle_beta   90.00
_cell.angle_gamma   90.00
#
_symmetry.space_group_name_H-M   'P 1'
#
loop_
_entity.id
_entity.type
_entity.pdbx_description
1 polymer ?
#
loop_
_entity_poly.entity_id
_entity_poly.type
_entity_poly.pdbx_seq_one_letter_code
_entity_poly.pdbx_strand_id
1 'polypeptide(L)'
;MYDLPTKPLRNDSQWQQAAPGLPMTPQPPRRPKRSSCLYVLLGTGGCLLLLVCILGGVLAGIALLPSFTFHPAPQQPSYTPPYDEASTFGSTPKDAVYRVMGKPTLTPAFINLVLARNDSPASGKGQALYDYGVQYGVDPAYALAFFWQESHFGKLGVAQETHSLGNIRQRPDEPAYQGYRLYKTWEEGFEDWYRLIAQTYVQGWGLVTVDQIIPTYAPRKDNNDEASYILTVKVAVDKWRTEITPKK
;
A
#
# COMPACT_ATOMS: atom_id res chain seq x y z
N MET A 1 -47.28 -10.03 -8.16
CA MET A 1 -46.71 -11.01 -7.20
C MET A 1 -45.67 -11.78 -7.98
N TYR A 2 -44.41 -11.34 -7.94
CA TYR A 2 -43.30 -11.93 -8.70
C TYR A 2 -42.23 -12.36 -7.71
N ASP A 3 -41.99 -13.67 -7.66
CA ASP A 3 -40.94 -14.31 -6.86
C ASP A 3 -39.56 -13.99 -7.44
N LEU A 4 -38.67 -13.47 -6.61
CA LEU A 4 -37.25 -13.34 -6.90
C LEU A 4 -36.50 -14.58 -6.37
N PRO A 5 -35.60 -15.20 -7.15
CA PRO A 5 -34.83 -16.34 -6.66
C PRO A 5 -33.76 -15.87 -5.67
N THR A 6 -33.83 -16.38 -4.44
CA THR A 6 -32.82 -16.24 -3.40
C THR A 6 -31.59 -17.09 -3.75
N LYS A 7 -30.49 -16.44 -4.14
CA LYS A 7 -29.16 -17.08 -4.15
C LYS A 7 -28.72 -17.34 -2.71
N PRO A 8 -28.21 -18.53 -2.37
CA PRO A 8 -27.68 -18.79 -1.04
C PRO A 8 -26.38 -17.99 -0.81
N LEU A 9 -26.27 -17.42 0.39
CA LEU A 9 -25.06 -16.81 0.92
C LEU A 9 -23.93 -17.84 0.87
N ARG A 10 -22.82 -17.46 0.22
CA ARG A 10 -21.59 -18.26 0.21
C ARG A 10 -21.08 -18.33 1.65
N ASN A 11 -20.83 -19.54 2.11
CA ASN A 11 -20.33 -19.83 3.45
C ASN A 11 -18.86 -19.37 3.56
N ASP A 12 -18.59 -18.32 4.34
CA ASP A 12 -17.27 -17.68 4.49
C ASP A 12 -16.33 -18.42 5.47
N SER A 13 -16.63 -19.67 5.85
CA SER A 13 -15.88 -20.42 6.86
C SER A 13 -14.69 -21.23 6.32
N GLN A 14 -14.17 -20.95 5.11
CA GLN A 14 -13.16 -21.81 4.46
C GLN A 14 -11.74 -21.21 4.33
N TRP A 15 -11.45 -20.04 4.89
CA TRP A 15 -10.11 -19.43 4.82
C TRP A 15 -9.28 -19.48 6.12
N GLN A 16 -9.61 -20.39 7.05
CA GLN A 16 -8.93 -20.45 8.34
C GLN A 16 -7.71 -21.38 8.44
N GLN A 17 -7.16 -21.93 7.36
CA GLN A 17 -5.97 -22.79 7.49
C GLN A 17 -4.91 -22.59 6.39
N ALA A 18 -3.70 -22.28 6.89
CA ALA A 18 -2.37 -22.31 6.28
C ALA A 18 -1.84 -21.05 5.56
N ALA A 19 -1.08 -20.22 6.31
CA ALA A 19 0.35 -19.97 6.04
C ALA A 19 1.01 -19.25 7.25
N PRO A 20 1.87 -19.92 8.04
CA PRO A 20 2.69 -19.26 9.06
C PRO A 20 3.95 -18.67 8.42
N GLY A 21 4.07 -17.34 8.45
CA GLY A 21 5.33 -16.61 8.34
C GLY A 21 5.86 -16.33 6.93
N LEU A 22 5.67 -15.09 6.45
CA LEU A 22 6.65 -14.34 5.67
C LEU A 22 6.40 -12.82 5.84
N PRO A 23 7.31 -12.06 6.48
CA PRO A 23 7.25 -10.60 6.53
C PRO A 23 8.20 -9.97 5.51
N MET A 24 7.76 -8.90 4.83
CA MET A 24 8.63 -7.81 4.37
C MET A 24 7.91 -6.48 4.58
N THR A 25 7.81 -6.09 5.85
CA THR A 25 7.51 -4.72 6.28
C THR A 25 8.81 -4.03 6.73
N PRO A 26 8.88 -2.68 6.70
CA PRO A 26 9.96 -1.95 7.35
C PRO A 26 10.13 -2.43 8.80
N GLN A 27 11.37 -2.74 9.21
CA GLN A 27 11.61 -3.24 10.56
C GLN A 27 11.24 -2.19 11.63
N PRO A 28 10.62 -2.60 12.76
CA PRO A 28 10.38 -1.72 13.90
C PRO A 28 11.69 -1.23 14.54
N PRO A 29 11.71 -0.08 15.24
CA PRO A 29 12.93 0.47 15.83
C PRO A 29 13.55 -0.48 16.88
N ARG A 30 14.88 -0.63 16.82
CA ARG A 30 15.65 -1.56 17.65
C ARG A 30 15.63 -1.16 19.14
N ARG A 31 15.23 -2.09 20.00
CA ARG A 31 15.34 -2.01 21.48
C ARG A 31 16.83 -2.18 21.90
N PRO A 32 17.34 -1.45 22.91
CA PRO A 32 18.75 -1.52 23.29
C PRO A 32 19.15 -2.90 23.85
N LYS A 33 20.33 -3.37 23.44
CA LYS A 33 20.90 -4.67 23.81
C LYS A 33 21.25 -4.73 25.29
N ARG A 34 20.73 -5.76 25.99
CA ARG A 34 21.29 -6.24 27.27
C ARG A 34 22.35 -7.30 26.97
N SER A 35 23.52 -7.13 27.58
CA SER A 35 24.71 -7.97 27.46
C SER A 35 24.60 -9.21 28.34
N SER A 36 24.90 -10.39 27.80
CA SER A 36 25.20 -11.64 28.52
C SER A 36 25.96 -12.50 27.51
N CYS A 37 27.30 -12.55 27.50
CA CYS A 37 28.18 -13.24 28.45
C CYS A 37 27.60 -14.58 28.92
N LEU A 38 28.38 -15.64 28.73
CA LEU A 38 28.16 -17.05 29.10
C LEU A 38 27.59 -17.95 27.99
N TYR A 39 28.27 -19.09 27.81
CA TYR A 39 28.02 -20.23 26.90
C TYR A 39 28.61 -20.19 25.49
N VAL A 40 29.95 -20.29 25.36
CA VAL A 40 30.58 -21.26 24.43
C VAL A 40 32.00 -21.58 24.92
N LEU A 41 32.11 -22.43 25.94
CA LEU A 41 33.32 -23.21 26.21
C LEU A 41 32.84 -24.65 26.31
N LEU A 42 32.87 -25.36 25.17
CA LEU A 42 32.81 -26.83 24.97
C LEU A 42 32.33 -27.08 23.53
N GLY A 43 33.25 -27.12 22.57
CA GLY A 43 32.91 -27.39 21.17
C GLY A 43 34.05 -27.23 20.15
N THR A 44 35.27 -26.94 20.58
CA THR A 44 36.41 -26.67 19.67
C THR A 44 37.03 -27.91 19.02
N GLY A 45 36.60 -29.13 19.39
CA GLY A 45 37.13 -30.39 18.81
C GLY A 45 36.42 -30.88 17.55
N GLY A 46 35.18 -30.44 17.27
CA GLY A 46 34.40 -30.89 16.11
C GLY A 46 34.52 -29.99 14.87
N CYS A 47 35.00 -28.75 15.03
CA CYS A 47 35.01 -27.76 13.95
C CYS A 47 36.15 -27.94 12.93
N LEU A 48 37.21 -28.69 13.22
CA LEU A 48 38.36 -28.78 12.29
C LEU A 48 38.16 -29.81 11.16
N LEU A 49 37.32 -30.83 11.34
CA LEU A 49 37.07 -31.86 10.31
C LEU A 49 35.95 -31.49 9.32
N LEU A 50 35.02 -30.61 9.69
CA LEU A 50 33.98 -30.10 8.78
C LEU A 50 34.47 -28.97 7.87
N LEU A 51 35.51 -28.22 8.28
CA LEU A 51 36.12 -27.16 7.47
C LEU A 51 36.87 -27.71 6.25
N VAL A 52 37.46 -28.91 6.32
CA VAL A 52 38.22 -29.50 5.21
C VAL A 52 37.30 -30.03 4.10
N CYS A 53 36.10 -30.53 4.43
CA CYS A 53 35.14 -30.99 3.42
C CYS A 53 34.43 -29.83 2.69
N ILE A 54 34.25 -28.68 3.34
CA ILE A 54 33.61 -27.49 2.73
C ILE A 54 34.59 -26.75 1.80
N LEU A 55 35.90 -26.77 2.07
CA LEU A 55 36.90 -26.13 1.20
C LEU A 55 37.24 -26.94 -0.07
N GLY A 56 37.07 -28.26 -0.08
CA GLY A 56 37.32 -29.11 -1.26
C GLY A 56 36.21 -29.12 -2.31
N GLY A 57 34.95 -28.91 -1.91
CA GLY A 57 33.79 -28.93 -2.82
C GLY A 57 33.51 -27.61 -3.54
N VAL A 58 34.13 -26.51 -3.11
CA VAL A 58 33.83 -25.15 -3.62
C VAL A 58 34.66 -24.77 -4.85
N LEU A 59 35.70 -25.54 -5.22
CA LEU A 59 36.56 -25.23 -6.36
C LEU A 59 36.14 -25.87 -7.71
N ALA A 60 35.05 -26.65 -7.76
CA ALA A 60 34.60 -27.29 -9.01
C ALA A 60 33.16 -26.92 -9.46
N GLY A 61 32.48 -26.01 -8.74
CA GLY A 61 31.05 -25.71 -8.97
C GLY A 61 30.70 -24.24 -9.19
N ILE A 62 31.68 -23.36 -9.39
CA ILE A 62 31.46 -21.92 -9.62
C ILE A 62 31.87 -21.56 -11.05
N ALA A 63 31.10 -22.02 -12.04
CA ALA A 63 31.35 -21.63 -13.43
C ALA A 63 30.08 -21.41 -14.27
N LEU A 64 28.86 -21.53 -13.74
CA LEU A 64 27.62 -21.30 -14.51
C LEU A 64 26.46 -20.79 -13.65
N LEU A 65 26.69 -19.78 -12.81
CA LEU A 65 25.58 -18.99 -12.26
C LEU A 65 25.45 -17.72 -13.10
N PRO A 66 24.29 -17.46 -13.76
CA PRO A 66 24.06 -16.18 -14.39
C PRO A 66 24.18 -15.11 -13.31
N SER A 67 24.95 -14.06 -13.59
CA SER A 67 25.07 -12.91 -12.73
C SER A 67 23.68 -12.31 -12.52
N PHE A 68 23.03 -12.62 -11.40
CA PHE A 68 21.85 -11.89 -10.96
C PHE A 68 22.33 -10.49 -10.57
N THR A 69 22.33 -9.59 -11.55
CA THR A 69 22.39 -8.16 -11.28
C THR A 69 21.16 -7.84 -10.44
N PHE A 70 21.36 -7.54 -9.16
CA PHE A 70 20.35 -6.87 -8.35
C PHE A 70 20.06 -5.54 -9.04
N HIS A 71 19.00 -5.49 -9.86
CA HIS A 71 18.46 -4.23 -10.31
C HIS A 71 17.79 -3.59 -9.09
N PRO A 72 18.25 -2.42 -8.62
CA PRO A 72 17.46 -1.67 -7.65
C PRO A 72 16.07 -1.48 -8.24
N ALA A 73 15.04 -1.58 -7.39
CA ALA A 73 13.67 -1.28 -7.81
C ALA A 73 13.71 0.04 -8.59
N PRO A 74 13.13 0.11 -9.80
CA PRO A 74 13.19 1.31 -10.61
C PRO A 74 12.71 2.45 -9.74
N GLN A 75 13.60 3.42 -9.52
CA GLN A 75 13.27 4.60 -8.77
C GLN A 75 12.18 5.28 -9.60
N GLN A 76 10.95 5.25 -9.11
CA GLN A 76 9.95 6.15 -9.65
C GLN A 76 10.57 7.55 -9.50
N PRO A 77 10.64 8.34 -10.59
CA PRO A 77 11.07 9.72 -10.44
C PRO A 77 10.25 10.31 -9.31
N SER A 78 10.94 10.86 -8.32
CA SER A 78 10.32 11.66 -7.27
C SER A 78 9.58 12.77 -7.98
N TYR A 79 8.29 12.53 -8.25
CA TYR A 79 7.46 13.50 -8.93
C TYR A 79 7.21 14.59 -7.90
N THR A 80 8.03 15.63 -7.93
CA THR A 80 7.65 16.93 -7.39
C THR A 80 6.49 17.38 -8.27
N PRO A 81 5.26 17.41 -7.75
CA PRO A 81 4.18 17.87 -8.56
C PRO A 81 4.45 19.28 -9.12
N PRO A 82 4.15 19.54 -10.39
CA PRO A 82 4.28 20.85 -10.98
C PRO A 82 3.06 21.65 -10.55
N TYR A 83 3.06 22.19 -9.33
CA TYR A 83 2.08 23.20 -8.96
C TYR A 83 2.71 24.35 -8.17
N ASP A 84 2.84 25.48 -8.86
CA ASP A 84 2.62 26.82 -8.28
C ASP A 84 1.17 26.98 -7.75
N GLU A 85 0.28 26.00 -7.93
CA GLU A 85 -1.07 25.98 -7.33
C GLU A 85 -1.10 25.45 -5.88
N ALA A 86 0.01 24.92 -5.35
CA ALA A 86 0.10 24.56 -3.93
C ALA A 86 -0.18 25.77 -2.99
N SER A 87 -0.07 26.99 -3.51
CA SER A 87 -0.30 28.26 -2.80
C SER A 87 -1.76 28.65 -2.60
N THR A 88 -2.73 27.88 -3.12
CA THR A 88 -4.18 28.13 -2.90
C THR A 88 -4.90 26.99 -2.17
N PHE A 89 -4.16 26.13 -1.47
CA PHE A 89 -4.76 25.19 -0.55
C PHE A 89 -4.76 25.79 0.86
N GLY A 90 -5.95 26.11 1.36
CA GLY A 90 -6.13 26.58 2.74
C GLY A 90 -5.51 25.59 3.73
N SER A 91 -4.95 26.12 4.81
CA SER A 91 -4.41 25.30 5.91
C SER A 91 -5.46 24.33 6.44
N THR A 92 -5.10 23.05 6.58
CA THR A 92 -5.91 22.04 7.28
C THR A 92 -6.19 22.51 8.72
N PRO A 93 -7.37 22.27 9.30
CA PRO A 93 -7.63 22.61 10.70
C PRO A 93 -6.62 21.93 11.63
N LYS A 94 -5.98 22.71 12.50
CA LYS A 94 -4.86 22.26 13.37
C LYS A 94 -5.21 21.04 14.23
N ASP A 95 -6.48 20.88 14.61
CA ASP A 95 -6.95 19.82 15.51
C ASP A 95 -7.78 18.73 14.79
N ALA A 96 -7.86 18.75 13.46
CA ALA A 96 -8.60 17.73 12.72
C ALA A 96 -7.88 16.38 12.75
N VAL A 97 -8.63 15.33 13.13
CA VAL A 97 -8.14 13.95 13.14
C VAL A 97 -8.61 13.21 11.90
N TYR A 98 -7.69 12.89 11.00
CA TYR A 98 -7.97 12.23 9.73
C TYR A 98 -8.00 10.71 9.88
N ARG A 99 -9.06 10.20 10.54
CA ARG A 99 -9.29 8.76 10.67
C ARG A 99 -9.76 8.19 9.33
N VAL A 100 -9.12 7.12 8.87
CA VAL A 100 -9.44 6.51 7.56
C VAL A 100 -10.73 5.68 7.59
N MET A 101 -11.05 5.10 8.75
CA MET A 101 -12.27 4.33 8.96
C MET A 101 -13.47 5.27 9.19
N GLY A 102 -14.60 4.96 8.58
CA GLY A 102 -15.81 5.74 8.74
C GLY A 102 -16.82 5.51 7.63
N LYS A 103 -18.00 6.13 7.78
CA LYS A 103 -18.99 6.18 6.70
C LYS A 103 -18.43 6.98 5.53
N PRO A 104 -18.80 6.64 4.28
CA PRO A 104 -18.41 7.44 3.13
C PRO A 104 -18.83 8.89 3.26
N THR A 105 -17.92 9.81 2.95
CA THR A 105 -18.19 11.25 2.92
C THR A 105 -18.31 11.82 1.50
N LEU A 106 -17.97 11.02 0.49
CA LEU A 106 -18.19 11.32 -0.94
C LEU A 106 -19.29 10.43 -1.51
N THR A 107 -19.87 10.83 -2.64
CA THR A 107 -20.82 9.99 -3.41
C THR A 107 -20.11 9.35 -4.62
N PRO A 108 -20.64 8.23 -5.16
CA PRO A 108 -20.14 7.64 -6.39
C PRO A 108 -20.06 8.63 -7.57
N ALA A 109 -21.09 9.45 -7.72
CA ALA A 109 -21.16 10.46 -8.77
C ALA A 109 -20.05 11.52 -8.63
N PHE A 110 -19.78 11.96 -7.40
CA PHE A 110 -18.69 12.89 -7.14
C PHE A 110 -17.32 12.27 -7.42
N ILE A 111 -17.08 11.03 -6.98
CA ILE A 111 -15.82 10.32 -7.28
C ILE A 111 -15.62 10.22 -8.80
N ASN A 112 -16.68 9.85 -9.54
CA ASN A 112 -16.64 9.82 -11.00
C ASN A 112 -16.35 11.18 -11.62
N LEU A 113 -16.95 12.26 -11.10
CA LEU A 113 -16.66 13.62 -11.53
C LEU A 113 -15.18 13.97 -11.33
N VAL A 114 -14.60 13.62 -10.17
CA VAL A 114 -13.17 13.86 -9.88
C VAL A 114 -12.27 13.09 -10.84
N LEU A 115 -12.56 11.81 -11.09
CA LEU A 115 -11.77 10.99 -12.02
C LEU A 115 -11.86 11.52 -13.45
N ALA A 116 -13.07 11.86 -13.91
CA ALA A 116 -13.31 12.37 -15.26
C ALA A 116 -12.66 13.74 -15.50
N ARG A 117 -12.81 14.70 -14.58
CA ARG A 117 -12.20 16.05 -14.73
C ARG A 117 -10.67 16.04 -14.72
N ASN A 118 -10.06 14.93 -14.29
CA ASN A 118 -8.63 14.75 -14.25
C ASN A 118 -8.12 13.80 -15.35
N ASP A 119 -8.94 13.42 -16.33
CA ASP A 119 -8.59 12.50 -17.42
C ASP A 119 -8.04 11.15 -16.92
N SER A 120 -8.59 10.64 -15.81
CA SER A 120 -8.14 9.38 -15.25
C SER A 120 -8.49 8.21 -16.18
N PRO A 121 -7.58 7.24 -16.42
CA PRO A 121 -7.93 5.97 -17.06
C PRO A 121 -8.94 5.13 -16.25
N ALA A 122 -9.17 5.48 -14.99
CA ALA A 122 -10.20 4.88 -14.14
C ALA A 122 -11.54 5.63 -14.18
N SER A 123 -11.73 6.59 -15.09
CA SER A 123 -12.99 7.31 -15.25
C SER A 123 -14.18 6.37 -15.45
N GLY A 124 -15.31 6.66 -14.79
CA GLY A 124 -16.49 5.80 -14.79
C GLY A 124 -16.54 4.76 -13.67
N LYS A 125 -15.43 4.55 -12.93
CA LYS A 125 -15.31 3.50 -11.90
C LYS A 125 -15.59 3.95 -10.47
N GLY A 126 -16.13 5.16 -10.30
CA GLY A 126 -16.41 5.77 -9.00
C GLY A 126 -17.41 4.99 -8.16
N GLN A 127 -18.32 4.23 -8.78
CA GLN A 127 -19.21 3.31 -8.06
C GLN A 127 -18.43 2.18 -7.39
N ALA A 128 -17.55 1.50 -8.13
CA ALA A 128 -16.73 0.42 -7.57
C ALA A 128 -15.81 0.94 -6.44
N LEU A 129 -15.16 2.09 -6.65
CA LEU A 129 -14.32 2.71 -5.62
C LEU A 129 -15.14 3.03 -4.35
N TYR A 130 -16.36 3.55 -4.50
CA TYR A 130 -17.27 3.80 -3.38
C TYR A 130 -17.70 2.50 -2.67
N ASP A 131 -18.13 1.50 -3.43
CA ASP A 131 -18.67 0.24 -2.91
C ASP A 131 -17.63 -0.52 -2.07
N TYR A 132 -16.37 -0.54 -2.50
CA TYR A 132 -15.30 -1.11 -1.70
C TYR A 132 -15.04 -0.31 -0.41
N GLY A 133 -15.12 1.01 -0.44
CA GLY A 133 -15.05 1.80 0.80
C GLY A 133 -16.16 1.45 1.79
N VAL A 134 -17.39 1.26 1.30
CA VAL A 134 -18.51 0.75 2.12
C VAL A 134 -18.20 -0.65 2.66
N GLN A 135 -17.77 -1.57 1.79
CA GLN A 135 -17.48 -2.96 2.13
C GLN A 135 -16.41 -3.09 3.23
N TYR A 136 -15.35 -2.31 3.15
CA TYR A 136 -14.23 -2.36 4.10
C TYR A 136 -14.34 -1.34 5.25
N GLY A 137 -15.38 -0.51 5.29
CA GLY A 137 -15.59 0.51 6.31
C GLY A 137 -14.58 1.67 6.28
N VAL A 138 -13.96 1.90 5.12
CA VAL A 138 -12.98 2.97 4.88
C VAL A 138 -13.66 4.06 4.06
N ASP A 139 -13.56 5.31 4.52
CA ASP A 139 -14.15 6.43 3.79
C ASP A 139 -13.47 6.61 2.40
N PRO A 140 -14.22 6.52 1.27
CA PRO A 140 -13.66 6.64 -0.06
C PRO A 140 -12.89 7.92 -0.37
N ALA A 141 -13.08 8.98 0.41
CA ALA A 141 -12.27 10.19 0.30
C ALA A 141 -10.76 9.89 0.42
N TYR A 142 -10.37 8.96 1.29
CA TYR A 142 -8.96 8.63 1.49
C TYR A 142 -8.40 7.78 0.35
N ALA A 143 -9.15 6.81 -0.16
CA ALA A 143 -8.72 6.04 -1.33
C ALA A 143 -8.50 6.96 -2.54
N LEU A 144 -9.44 7.88 -2.79
CA LEU A 144 -9.31 8.84 -3.88
C LEU A 144 -8.09 9.77 -3.69
N ALA A 145 -7.78 10.14 -2.43
CA ALA A 145 -6.65 11.02 -2.12
C ALA A 145 -5.29 10.31 -2.28
N PHE A 146 -5.20 9.05 -1.84
CA PHE A 146 -4.04 8.20 -2.12
C PHE A 146 -3.89 8.01 -3.63
N PHE A 147 -4.98 7.75 -4.36
CA PHE A 147 -4.89 7.56 -5.82
C PHE A 147 -4.33 8.78 -6.54
N TRP A 148 -4.74 9.97 -6.09
CA TRP A 148 -4.20 11.22 -6.58
C TRP A 148 -2.69 11.33 -6.31
N GLN A 149 -2.28 11.11 -5.05
CA GLN A 149 -0.88 11.23 -4.64
C GLN A 149 0.03 10.19 -5.30
N GLU A 150 -0.46 8.97 -5.52
CA GLU A 150 0.34 7.84 -5.99
C GLU A 150 0.60 7.85 -7.50
N SER A 151 -0.32 8.41 -8.28
CA SER A 151 -0.25 8.28 -9.74
C SER A 151 -1.09 9.30 -10.51
N HIS A 152 -1.56 10.36 -9.85
CA HIS A 152 -2.49 11.32 -10.44
C HIS A 152 -3.71 10.63 -11.03
N PHE A 153 -4.33 9.74 -10.24
CA PHE A 153 -5.46 8.92 -10.64
C PHE A 153 -5.12 7.93 -11.76
N GLY A 154 -3.94 7.29 -11.69
CA GLY A 154 -3.53 6.24 -12.61
C GLY A 154 -2.85 6.74 -13.89
N LYS A 155 -2.66 8.04 -14.03
CA LYS A 155 -2.05 8.66 -15.21
C LYS A 155 -0.54 8.57 -15.27
N LEU A 156 0.13 8.32 -14.15
CA LEU A 156 1.58 8.40 -14.06
C LEU A 156 2.17 7.14 -13.43
N GLY A 157 3.44 6.88 -13.80
CA GLY A 157 4.24 5.81 -13.20
C GLY A 157 3.69 4.42 -13.46
N VAL A 158 4.01 3.49 -12.56
CA VAL A 158 3.67 2.07 -12.71
C VAL A 158 2.16 1.80 -12.67
N ALA A 159 1.34 2.74 -12.20
CA ALA A 159 -0.12 2.60 -12.17
C ALA A 159 -0.73 2.45 -13.57
N GLN A 160 -0.10 3.02 -14.61
CA GLN A 160 -0.53 2.88 -16.00
C GLN A 160 -0.55 1.41 -16.46
N GLU A 161 0.39 0.60 -15.94
CA GLU A 161 0.54 -0.82 -16.28
C GLU A 161 -0.15 -1.72 -15.26
N THR A 162 -0.07 -1.34 -13.97
CA THR A 162 -0.49 -2.19 -12.87
C THR A 162 -1.98 -2.13 -12.57
N HIS A 163 -2.68 -1.07 -12.99
CA HIS A 163 -4.02 -0.73 -12.50
C HIS A 163 -4.11 -0.61 -10.97
N SER A 164 -2.99 -0.25 -10.32
CA SER A 164 -2.90 -0.12 -8.88
C SER A 164 -3.25 1.29 -8.43
N LEU A 165 -4.25 1.42 -7.55
CA LEU A 165 -4.55 2.70 -6.90
C LEU A 165 -3.40 3.19 -6.02
N GLY A 166 -2.74 2.25 -5.33
CA GLY A 166 -1.80 2.56 -4.27
C GLY A 166 -0.35 2.14 -4.52
N ASN A 167 0.02 1.79 -5.75
CA ASN A 167 1.33 1.17 -6.07
C ASN A 167 1.76 0.11 -5.02
N ILE A 168 0.93 -0.90 -4.79
CA ILE A 168 1.17 -1.88 -3.72
C ILE A 168 2.32 -2.82 -4.11
N ARG A 169 3.25 -3.07 -3.18
CA ARG A 169 4.39 -3.97 -3.43
C ARG A 169 3.96 -5.41 -3.67
N GLN A 170 4.64 -6.06 -4.61
CA GLN A 170 4.39 -7.45 -4.99
C GLN A 170 4.47 -8.40 -3.80
N ARG A 171 3.70 -9.50 -3.86
CA ARG A 171 3.92 -10.69 -3.03
C ARG A 171 4.67 -11.74 -3.85
N PRO A 172 5.38 -12.68 -3.20
CA PRO A 172 5.90 -13.84 -3.90
C PRO A 172 4.81 -14.54 -4.71
N ASP A 173 5.18 -15.00 -5.91
CA ASP A 173 4.34 -15.84 -6.79
C ASP A 173 3.05 -15.20 -7.32
N GLU A 174 2.92 -13.87 -7.25
CA GLU A 174 1.82 -13.12 -7.86
C GLU A 174 2.27 -12.32 -9.09
N PRO A 175 1.37 -12.05 -10.06
CA PRO A 175 1.65 -11.15 -11.17
C PRO A 175 2.16 -9.79 -10.66
N ALA A 176 3.26 -9.33 -11.23
CA ALA A 176 3.89 -8.09 -10.84
C ALA A 176 4.51 -7.37 -12.04
N TYR A 177 4.56 -6.05 -11.94
CA TYR A 177 5.28 -5.18 -12.85
C TYR A 177 6.23 -4.31 -12.03
N GLN A 178 7.53 -4.39 -12.31
CA GLN A 178 8.56 -3.57 -11.67
C GLN A 178 8.54 -3.60 -10.11
N GLY A 179 8.20 -4.75 -9.53
CA GLY A 179 8.14 -4.93 -8.06
C GLY A 179 6.82 -4.50 -7.42
N TYR A 180 5.82 -4.15 -8.22
CA TYR A 180 4.47 -3.78 -7.78
C TYR A 180 3.46 -4.81 -8.26
N ARG A 181 2.39 -5.04 -7.48
CA ARG A 181 1.31 -5.95 -7.86
C ARG A 181 0.66 -5.49 -9.16
N LEU A 182 0.37 -6.45 -10.04
CA LEU A 182 -0.30 -6.22 -11.32
C LEU A 182 -1.74 -6.74 -11.24
N TYR A 183 -2.70 -5.87 -11.52
CA TYR A 183 -4.13 -6.20 -11.53
C TYR A 183 -4.67 -6.20 -12.97
N LYS A 184 -5.68 -7.01 -13.23
CA LYS A 184 -6.35 -7.07 -14.53
C LYS A 184 -7.25 -5.86 -14.75
N THR A 185 -7.79 -5.30 -13.66
CA THR A 185 -8.70 -4.16 -13.69
C THR A 185 -8.37 -3.19 -12.56
N TRP A 186 -8.78 -1.93 -12.72
CA TRP A 186 -8.69 -0.91 -11.67
C TRP A 186 -9.49 -1.31 -10.42
N GLU A 187 -10.65 -1.95 -10.60
CA GLU A 187 -11.51 -2.42 -9.51
C GLU A 187 -10.80 -3.44 -8.61
N GLU A 188 -10.06 -4.40 -9.19
CA GLU A 188 -9.21 -5.33 -8.42
C GLU A 188 -8.14 -4.59 -7.61
N GLY A 189 -7.52 -3.55 -8.20
CA GLY A 189 -6.56 -2.69 -7.50
C GLY A 189 -7.19 -1.84 -6.39
N PHE A 190 -8.44 -1.39 -6.57
CA PHE A 190 -9.20 -0.66 -5.56
C PHE A 190 -9.48 -1.56 -4.35
N GLU A 191 -10.00 -2.75 -4.60
CA GLU A 191 -10.31 -3.74 -3.56
C GLU A 191 -9.07 -4.10 -2.74
N ASP A 192 -7.94 -4.37 -3.40
CA ASP A 192 -6.70 -4.74 -2.71
C ASP A 192 -6.17 -3.59 -1.83
N TRP A 193 -6.31 -2.34 -2.28
CA TRP A 193 -5.95 -1.18 -1.46
C TRP A 193 -6.84 -1.05 -0.23
N TYR A 194 -8.17 -1.13 -0.39
CA TYR A 194 -9.09 -1.05 0.74
C TYR A 194 -8.86 -2.18 1.74
N ARG A 195 -8.68 -3.41 1.25
CA ARG A 195 -8.34 -4.57 2.06
C ARG A 195 -7.02 -4.37 2.82
N LEU A 196 -5.98 -3.86 2.15
CA LEU A 196 -4.70 -3.56 2.78
C LEU A 196 -4.86 -2.56 3.93
N ILE A 197 -5.54 -1.43 3.69
CA ILE A 197 -5.75 -0.40 4.70
C ILE A 197 -6.57 -0.93 5.88
N ALA A 198 -7.73 -1.53 5.61
CA ALA A 198 -8.63 -1.98 6.66
C ALA A 198 -8.04 -3.14 7.48
N GLN A 199 -7.50 -4.17 6.83
CA GLN A 199 -7.10 -5.39 7.52
C GLN A 199 -5.67 -5.32 8.04
N THR A 200 -4.73 -4.78 7.25
CA THR A 200 -3.32 -4.76 7.66
C THR A 200 -2.99 -3.55 8.52
N TYR A 201 -3.27 -2.35 8.02
CA TYR A 201 -2.88 -1.12 8.73
C TYR A 201 -3.76 -0.87 9.97
N VAL A 202 -5.07 -0.89 9.79
CA VAL A 202 -6.02 -0.58 10.86
C VAL A 202 -6.16 -1.75 11.83
N GLN A 203 -6.65 -2.91 11.36
CA GLN A 203 -6.91 -4.05 12.23
C GLN A 203 -5.62 -4.72 12.73
N GLY A 204 -4.65 -4.92 11.84
CA GLY A 204 -3.39 -5.61 12.17
C GLY A 204 -2.43 -4.77 12.99
N TRP A 205 -2.23 -3.51 12.64
CA TRP A 205 -1.21 -2.64 13.25
C TRP A 205 -1.76 -1.52 14.13
N GLY A 206 -3.08 -1.31 14.15
CA GLY A 206 -3.69 -0.24 14.94
C GLY A 206 -3.43 1.16 14.41
N LEU A 207 -3.01 1.30 13.14
CA LEU A 207 -2.75 2.58 12.48
C LEU A 207 -4.07 3.08 11.87
N VAL A 208 -4.71 4.03 12.53
CA VAL A 208 -6.09 4.44 12.24
C VAL A 208 -6.21 5.82 11.59
N THR A 209 -5.13 6.60 11.57
CA THR A 209 -5.08 7.93 10.94
C THR A 209 -4.08 7.99 9.78
N VAL A 210 -4.28 8.97 8.90
CA VAL A 210 -3.33 9.30 7.81
C VAL A 210 -1.91 9.52 8.35
N ASP A 211 -1.77 10.27 9.45
CA ASP A 211 -0.48 10.53 10.12
C ASP A 211 0.22 9.27 10.63
N GLN A 212 -0.54 8.22 10.96
CA GLN A 212 0.01 6.93 11.42
C GLN A 212 0.34 6.01 10.25
N ILE A 213 -0.50 6.01 9.21
CA ILE A 213 -0.40 5.09 8.08
C ILE A 213 0.76 5.48 7.15
N ILE A 214 0.85 6.76 6.75
CA ILE A 214 1.79 7.19 5.72
C ILE A 214 3.26 6.92 6.06
N PRO A 215 3.76 7.17 7.28
CA PRO A 215 5.14 6.84 7.63
C PRO A 215 5.49 5.36 7.49
N THR A 216 4.50 4.47 7.49
CA THR A 216 4.69 3.04 7.21
C THR A 216 4.47 2.70 5.74
N TYR A 217 3.52 3.37 5.09
CA TYR A 217 3.10 3.14 3.71
C TYR A 217 4.12 3.64 2.68
N ALA A 218 4.57 4.89 2.85
CA ALA A 218 5.49 5.59 1.96
C ALA A 218 6.61 6.23 2.81
N PRO A 219 7.51 5.42 3.39
CA PRO A 219 8.51 5.91 4.31
C PRO A 219 9.64 6.66 3.59
N ARG A 220 10.30 7.58 4.28
CA ARG A 220 11.42 8.38 3.77
C ARG A 220 12.61 7.53 3.31
N LYS A 221 12.82 6.35 3.92
CA LYS A 221 13.88 5.41 3.50
C LYS A 221 13.73 4.95 2.04
N ASP A 222 12.52 5.05 1.48
CA ASP A 222 12.22 4.74 0.08
C ASP A 222 12.16 6.02 -0.76
N ASN A 223 12.80 7.11 -0.29
CA ASN A 223 12.87 8.44 -0.89
C ASN A 223 11.53 9.21 -0.98
N ASN A 224 10.58 8.90 -0.09
CA ASN A 224 9.34 9.67 0.04
C ASN A 224 9.50 10.89 0.97
N ASP A 225 8.62 11.89 0.79
CA ASP A 225 8.39 12.95 1.76
C ASP A 225 7.08 12.68 2.51
N GLU A 226 7.20 12.08 3.69
CA GLU A 226 6.05 11.71 4.53
C GLU A 226 5.19 12.92 4.92
N ALA A 227 5.82 14.06 5.23
CA ALA A 227 5.10 15.25 5.67
C ALA A 227 4.29 15.87 4.52
N SER A 228 4.90 15.95 3.33
CA SER A 228 4.22 16.43 2.12
C SER A 228 3.10 15.49 1.69
N TYR A 229 3.30 14.16 1.76
CA TYR A 229 2.25 13.18 1.48
C TYR A 229 1.07 13.35 2.46
N ILE A 230 1.34 13.39 3.77
CA ILE A 230 0.30 13.59 4.80
C ILE A 230 -0.50 14.85 4.51
N LEU A 231 0.18 15.97 4.25
CA LEU A 231 -0.48 17.24 3.95
C LEU A 231 -1.36 17.13 2.69
N THR A 232 -0.82 16.54 1.62
CA THR A 232 -1.52 16.40 0.34
C THR A 232 -2.80 15.59 0.48
N VAL A 233 -2.76 14.46 1.20
CA VAL A 233 -3.96 13.64 1.46
C VAL A 233 -4.99 14.41 2.27
N LYS A 234 -4.58 15.10 3.35
CA LYS A 234 -5.49 15.86 4.21
C LYS A 234 -6.20 16.97 3.45
N VAL A 235 -5.44 17.74 2.68
CA VAL A 235 -5.95 18.84 1.86
C VAL A 235 -6.93 18.33 0.80
N ALA A 236 -6.62 17.22 0.12
CA ALA A 236 -7.52 16.63 -0.87
C ALA A 236 -8.87 16.22 -0.25
N VAL A 237 -8.81 15.54 0.89
CA VAL A 237 -10.00 15.09 1.63
C VAL A 237 -10.86 16.27 2.03
N ASP A 238 -10.28 17.32 2.62
CA ASP A 238 -11.02 18.51 3.06
C ASP A 238 -11.63 19.26 1.87
N LYS A 239 -10.86 19.42 0.79
CA LYS A 239 -11.33 20.06 -0.45
C LYS A 239 -12.56 19.35 -0.99
N TRP A 240 -12.51 18.03 -1.14
CA TRP A 240 -13.63 17.27 -1.73
C TRP A 240 -14.85 17.19 -0.82
N ARG A 241 -14.66 17.07 0.49
CA ARG A 241 -15.77 17.16 1.47
C ARG A 241 -16.45 18.52 1.44
N THR A 242 -15.69 19.58 1.19
CA THR A 242 -16.22 20.94 1.01
C THR A 242 -16.94 21.08 -0.33
N GLU A 243 -16.38 20.56 -1.44
CA GLU A 243 -17.01 20.62 -2.76
C GLU A 243 -18.36 19.90 -2.82
N ILE A 244 -18.51 18.78 -2.10
CA ILE A 244 -19.76 18.01 -2.08
C ILE A 244 -20.82 18.58 -1.12
N THR A 245 -20.42 19.47 -0.21
CA THR A 245 -21.34 20.13 0.73
C THR A 245 -21.56 21.56 0.25
N PRO A 246 -22.69 21.89 -0.39
CA PRO A 246 -22.93 23.25 -0.86
C PRO A 246 -22.88 24.23 0.33
N LYS A 247 -22.13 25.33 0.19
CA LYS A 247 -22.24 26.45 1.12
C LYS A 247 -23.66 26.99 1.03
N LYS A 248 -24.39 26.97 2.16
CA LYS A 248 -25.69 27.63 2.29
C LYS A 248 -25.52 29.15 2.20
#